data_AF-A0AA36IS87-F1
#
_entry.id   AF-A0AA36IS87-F1
#
_cell.length_a   1.000
_cell.length_b   1.000
_cell.length_c   1.000
_cell.angle_alpha   90.00
_cell.angle_beta   90.00
_cell.angle_gamma   90.00
#
_symmetry.space_group_name_H-M   'P 1'
#
loop_
_entity.id
_entity.type
_entity.pdbx_description
1 polymer ?
#
loop_
_entity_poly.entity_id
_entity_poly.type
_entity_poly.pdbx_seq_one_letter_code
_entity_poly.pdbx_strand_id
1 'polypeptide(L)'
;MYQCIDSVVQAHGGPVDVFVSTLNESVAELYRSNLTAASSRLRRWEVQVLENRGADLGQFFQQVLREPMDQYEAVLKIHTKKLELWRNYILENLCASPAVVKRALEALKDPKVHMAGPKEFIFLGGKATFSQAMCDIIQCRTTKVQLFPKQTVQAMERAWPLLGQAVPLPPARRFAIVAGSCFWLRGHSTALAGNFTANLPRLLGNMTLAYRPRSAHQIEHAVERLLPTLVYSSGGLIARLSA
;
A
#
# COMPACT_ATOMS: atom_id res chain seq x y z
N MET A 1 -8.04 8.84 -10.23
CA MET A 1 -8.53 8.82 -8.83
C MET A 1 -10.06 8.74 -8.78
N TYR A 2 -10.79 9.70 -9.33
CA TYR A 2 -12.26 9.72 -9.23
C TYR A 2 -12.95 8.49 -9.85
N GLN A 3 -12.53 8.03 -11.03
CA GLN A 3 -13.02 6.77 -11.60
C GLN A 3 -12.83 5.56 -10.67
N CYS A 4 -11.74 5.54 -9.92
CA CYS A 4 -11.46 4.50 -8.93
C CYS A 4 -12.45 4.59 -7.76
N ILE A 5 -12.67 5.80 -7.24
CA ILE A 5 -13.68 6.07 -6.19
C ILE A 5 -15.07 5.62 -6.68
N ASP A 6 -15.46 6.00 -7.89
CA ASP A 6 -16.74 5.63 -8.48
C ASP A 6 -16.91 4.10 -8.60
N SER A 7 -15.86 3.42 -9.05
CA SER A 7 -15.84 1.96 -9.15
C SER A 7 -15.99 1.30 -7.78
N VAL A 8 -15.37 1.87 -6.75
CA VAL A 8 -15.45 1.37 -5.37
C VAL A 8 -16.85 1.55 -4.80
N VAL A 9 -17.45 2.74 -4.94
CA VAL A 9 -18.83 3.04 -4.52
C VAL A 9 -19.81 2.06 -5.17
N GLN A 10 -19.73 1.90 -6.49
CA GLN A 10 -20.64 1.00 -7.24
C GLN A 10 -20.45 -0.47 -6.86
N ALA A 11 -19.21 -0.91 -6.63
CA ALA A 11 -18.92 -2.29 -6.27
C ALA A 11 -19.39 -2.65 -4.86
N HIS A 12 -19.17 -1.75 -3.90
CA HIS A 12 -19.54 -1.91 -2.51
C HIS A 12 -21.08 -1.87 -2.33
N GLY A 13 -21.80 -1.12 -3.16
CA GLY A 13 -23.26 -1.01 -3.09
C GLY A 13 -23.76 -0.11 -1.95
N GLY A 14 -22.87 0.68 -1.36
CA GLY A 14 -23.16 1.63 -0.27
C GLY A 14 -22.09 2.71 -0.20
N PRO A 15 -22.30 3.76 0.62
CA PRO A 15 -21.40 4.90 0.69
C PRO A 15 -20.06 4.49 1.33
N VAL A 16 -18.97 5.04 0.82
CA VAL A 16 -17.59 4.73 1.27
C VAL A 16 -16.89 5.96 1.82
N ASP A 17 -15.83 5.73 2.58
CA ASP A 17 -14.97 6.80 3.08
C ASP A 17 -13.79 7.03 2.15
N VAL A 18 -13.42 8.31 1.96
CA VAL A 18 -12.31 8.69 1.08
C VAL A 18 -11.37 9.65 1.80
N PHE A 19 -10.12 9.25 1.97
CA PHE A 19 -9.07 10.09 2.54
C PHE A 19 -8.00 10.38 1.49
N VAL A 20 -7.82 11.65 1.14
CA VAL A 20 -6.83 12.09 0.17
C VAL A 20 -5.73 12.87 0.88
N SER A 21 -4.48 12.42 0.77
CA SER A 21 -3.33 13.18 1.26
C SER A 21 -2.65 13.93 0.12
N THR A 22 -2.19 15.15 0.39
CA THR A 22 -1.36 15.95 -0.53
C THR A 22 -0.29 16.71 0.25
N LEU A 23 0.67 17.29 -0.46
CA LEU A 23 1.74 18.13 0.10
C LEU A 23 1.45 19.63 -0.01
N ASN A 24 0.42 20.00 -0.76
CA ASN A 24 0.17 21.38 -1.15
C ASN A 24 -1.31 21.74 -0.90
N GLU A 25 -1.51 22.83 -0.17
CA GLU A 25 -2.85 23.37 0.16
C GLU A 25 -3.64 23.77 -1.09
N SER A 26 -3.01 24.33 -2.13
CA SER A 26 -3.72 24.68 -3.37
C SER A 26 -4.25 23.44 -4.10
N VAL A 27 -3.47 22.35 -4.08
CA VAL A 27 -3.91 21.06 -4.61
C VAL A 27 -4.97 20.43 -3.69
N ALA A 28 -4.88 20.64 -2.38
CA ALA A 28 -5.88 20.19 -1.42
C ALA A 28 -7.25 20.79 -1.75
N GLU A 29 -7.31 22.09 -2.04
CA GLU A 29 -8.55 22.77 -2.38
C GLU A 29 -9.20 22.23 -3.66
N LEU A 30 -8.39 21.89 -4.68
CA LEU A 30 -8.87 21.21 -5.87
C LEU A 30 -9.49 19.84 -5.53
N TYR A 31 -8.86 19.06 -4.64
CA TYR A 31 -9.44 17.80 -4.19
C TYR A 31 -10.72 18.00 -3.38
N ARG A 32 -10.79 19.00 -2.49
CA ARG A 32 -11.99 19.30 -1.70
C ARG A 32 -13.16 19.68 -2.61
N SER A 33 -12.94 20.55 -3.58
CA SER A 33 -13.96 20.96 -4.55
C SER A 33 -14.52 19.75 -5.33
N ASN A 34 -13.64 18.91 -5.86
CA ASN A 34 -14.05 17.72 -6.61
C ASN A 34 -14.76 16.67 -5.74
N LEU A 35 -14.30 16.43 -4.50
CA LEU A 35 -14.95 15.48 -3.58
C LEU A 35 -16.28 16.01 -3.07
N THR A 36 -16.42 17.33 -2.88
CA THR A 36 -17.70 17.98 -2.56
C THR A 36 -18.72 17.73 -3.66
N ALA A 37 -18.32 17.86 -4.93
CA ALA A 37 -19.18 17.55 -6.07
C ALA A 37 -19.58 16.07 -6.14
N ALA A 38 -18.76 15.16 -5.59
CA ALA A 38 -19.06 13.73 -5.51
C ALA A 38 -19.73 13.28 -4.19
N SER A 39 -19.98 14.22 -3.26
CA SER A 39 -20.29 13.93 -1.85
C SER A 39 -21.56 13.11 -1.63
N SER A 40 -22.58 13.21 -2.50
CA SER A 40 -23.82 12.44 -2.39
C SER A 40 -23.62 10.92 -2.45
N ARG A 41 -22.43 10.48 -2.90
CA ARG A 41 -22.05 9.08 -3.05
C ARG A 41 -21.05 8.61 -1.99
N LEU A 42 -20.56 9.52 -1.16
CA LEU A 42 -19.54 9.28 -0.15
C LEU A 42 -20.15 9.42 1.24
N ARG A 43 -19.74 8.56 2.18
CA ARG A 43 -20.21 8.67 3.57
C ARG A 43 -19.45 9.77 4.30
N ARG A 44 -18.13 9.75 4.15
CA ARG A 44 -17.20 10.73 4.70
C ARG A 44 -16.07 10.93 3.69
N TRP A 45 -15.58 12.15 3.58
CA TRP A 45 -14.35 12.41 2.84
C TRP A 45 -13.52 13.47 3.52
N GLU A 46 -12.21 13.37 3.38
CA GLU A 46 -11.28 14.33 3.96
C GLU A 46 -10.04 14.51 3.08
N VAL A 47 -9.61 15.75 2.95
CA VAL A 47 -8.36 16.10 2.28
C VAL A 47 -7.37 16.63 3.30
N GLN A 48 -6.24 15.95 3.41
CA GLN A 48 -5.22 16.20 4.43
C GLN A 48 -3.93 16.70 3.76
N VAL A 49 -3.44 17.86 4.20
CA VAL A 49 -2.07 18.27 3.89
C VAL A 49 -1.14 17.62 4.92
N LEU A 50 -0.26 16.75 4.44
CA LEU A 50 0.60 15.91 5.27
C LEU A 50 2.08 16.14 4.95
N GLU A 51 2.94 15.80 5.90
CA GLU A 51 4.38 15.90 5.69
C GLU A 51 4.82 14.97 4.57
N ASN A 52 5.72 15.45 3.71
CA ASN A 52 6.43 14.63 2.74
C ASN A 52 7.45 13.76 3.47
N ARG A 53 7.00 12.64 4.02
CA ARG A 53 7.80 11.76 4.87
C ARG A 53 7.60 10.33 4.42
N GLY A 54 8.69 9.56 4.40
CA GLY A 54 8.64 8.11 4.24
C GLY A 54 8.14 7.61 2.88
N ALA A 55 8.45 8.37 1.82
CA ALA A 55 8.14 8.04 0.43
C ALA A 55 6.70 7.57 0.21
N ASP A 56 6.51 6.36 -0.34
CA ASP A 56 5.20 5.85 -0.77
C ASP A 56 4.26 5.54 0.39
N LEU A 57 4.76 5.32 1.61
CA LEU A 57 3.96 4.81 2.74
C LEU A 57 3.82 5.77 3.91
N GLY A 58 4.71 6.76 4.06
CA GLY A 58 4.65 7.61 5.25
C GLY A 58 3.40 8.52 5.31
N GLN A 59 2.88 9.00 4.19
CA GLN A 59 1.57 9.68 4.19
C GLN A 59 0.42 8.74 4.55
N PHE A 60 0.46 7.49 4.08
CA PHE A 60 -0.52 6.48 4.45
C PHE A 60 -0.49 6.20 5.96
N PHE A 61 0.68 6.10 6.58
CA PHE A 61 0.77 5.91 8.04
C PHE A 61 0.32 7.12 8.84
N GLN A 62 0.58 8.33 8.36
CA GLN A 62 0.00 9.54 8.96
C GLN A 62 -1.53 9.52 8.89
N GLN A 63 -2.13 9.00 7.81
CA GLN A 63 -3.58 8.80 7.72
C GLN A 63 -4.08 7.73 8.70
N VAL A 64 -3.39 6.59 8.82
CA VAL A 64 -3.72 5.51 9.79
C VAL A 64 -3.70 6.03 11.24
N LEU A 65 -2.84 6.98 11.57
CA LEU A 65 -2.82 7.61 12.90
C LEU A 65 -4.01 8.52 13.18
N ARG A 66 -4.62 9.09 12.14
CA ARG A 66 -5.79 9.96 12.26
C ARG A 66 -7.09 9.17 12.18
N GLU A 67 -7.07 8.09 11.40
CA GLU A 67 -8.24 7.29 11.08
C GLU A 67 -7.98 5.84 11.46
N PRO A 68 -8.68 5.33 12.50
CA PRO A 68 -8.55 3.93 12.90
C PRO A 68 -9.03 3.04 11.75
N MET A 69 -8.10 2.36 11.10
CA MET A 69 -8.40 1.58 9.88
C MET A 69 -9.10 0.25 10.17
N ASP A 70 -9.08 -0.20 11.42
CA ASP A 70 -9.74 -1.40 11.89
C ASP A 70 -11.27 -1.29 11.85
N GLN A 71 -11.84 -0.08 11.80
CA GLN A 71 -13.28 0.10 11.59
C GLN A 71 -13.75 -0.27 10.17
N TYR A 72 -12.83 -0.48 9.22
CA TYR A 72 -13.16 -0.80 7.83
C TYR A 72 -13.00 -2.29 7.53
N GLU A 73 -13.92 -2.88 6.79
CA GLU A 73 -13.77 -4.25 6.30
C GLU A 73 -12.59 -4.36 5.32
N ALA A 74 -12.46 -3.36 4.43
CA ALA A 74 -11.42 -3.28 3.43
C ALA A 74 -10.92 -1.83 3.26
N VAL A 75 -9.61 -1.68 3.07
CA VAL A 75 -8.91 -0.42 2.85
C VAL A 75 -8.15 -0.50 1.53
N LEU A 76 -8.51 0.36 0.57
CA LEU A 76 -7.76 0.54 -0.68
C LEU A 76 -6.73 1.65 -0.50
N LYS A 77 -5.46 1.29 -0.60
CA LYS A 77 -4.35 2.25 -0.60
C LYS A 77 -3.84 2.45 -2.03
N ILE A 78 -3.93 3.69 -2.51
CA ILE A 78 -3.37 4.12 -3.81
C ILE A 78 -2.55 5.39 -3.60
N HIS A 79 -1.50 5.55 -4.41
CA HIS A 79 -0.77 6.81 -4.54
C HIS A 79 -0.29 6.98 -5.99
N THR A 80 0.24 8.15 -6.30
CA THR A 80 0.69 8.48 -7.65
C THR A 80 2.01 7.80 -8.01
N LYS A 81 2.10 7.31 -9.24
CA LYS A 81 3.35 6.84 -9.86
C LYS A 81 3.71 7.75 -11.03
N LYS A 82 5.02 8.02 -11.18
CA LYS A 82 5.55 8.87 -12.26
C LYS A 82 5.35 8.22 -13.62
N LEU A 83 5.66 6.92 -13.74
CA LEU A 83 5.49 6.17 -14.98
C LEU A 83 4.02 5.88 -15.23
N GLU A 84 3.53 6.29 -16.39
CA GLU A 84 2.12 6.15 -16.78
C GLU A 84 1.69 4.69 -16.90
N LEU A 85 2.47 3.86 -17.60
CA LEU A 85 2.16 2.43 -17.74
C LEU A 85 2.05 1.74 -16.37
N TRP A 86 2.97 2.04 -15.44
CA TRP A 86 2.91 1.54 -14.08
C TRP A 86 1.65 2.01 -13.35
N ARG A 87 1.33 3.30 -13.45
CA ARG A 87 0.14 3.88 -12.84
C ARG A 87 -1.14 3.24 -13.38
N ASN A 88 -1.26 3.11 -14.71
CA ASN A 88 -2.43 2.55 -15.37
C ASN A 88 -2.60 1.07 -15.00
N TYR A 89 -1.53 0.29 -15.04
CA TYR A 89 -1.56 -1.12 -14.64
C TYR A 89 -2.03 -1.30 -13.19
N ILE A 90 -1.53 -0.49 -12.25
CA ILE A 90 -1.99 -0.52 -10.86
C ILE A 90 -3.50 -0.24 -10.76
N LEU A 91 -3.98 0.81 -11.44
CA LEU A 91 -5.38 1.20 -11.38
C LEU A 91 -6.30 0.16 -12.04
N GLU A 92 -5.89 -0.39 -13.19
CA GLU A 92 -6.57 -1.47 -13.91
C GLU A 92 -6.81 -2.69 -13.04
N ASN A 93 -5.82 -3.06 -12.23
CA ASN A 93 -5.89 -4.27 -11.42
C ASN A 93 -6.51 -4.04 -10.01
N LEU A 94 -6.64 -2.78 -9.57
CA LEU A 94 -7.17 -2.48 -8.23
C LEU A 94 -8.58 -1.90 -8.24
N CYS A 95 -8.94 -1.06 -9.22
CA CYS A 95 -10.18 -0.31 -9.17
C CYS A 95 -10.65 0.34 -10.48
N ALA A 96 -10.23 -0.15 -11.66
CA ALA A 96 -10.66 0.48 -12.92
C ALA A 96 -12.14 0.28 -13.25
N SER A 97 -12.78 -0.75 -12.68
CA SER A 97 -14.21 -1.00 -12.83
C SER A 97 -14.82 -1.60 -11.56
N PRO A 98 -16.16 -1.54 -11.40
CA PRO A 98 -16.83 -2.19 -10.27
C PRO A 98 -16.58 -3.70 -10.21
N ALA A 99 -16.42 -4.37 -11.36
CA ALA A 99 -16.11 -5.79 -11.41
C ALA A 99 -14.71 -6.10 -10.84
N VAL A 100 -13.71 -5.27 -11.15
CA VAL A 100 -12.36 -5.40 -10.58
C VAL A 100 -12.41 -5.23 -9.06
N VAL A 101 -13.11 -4.20 -8.58
CA VAL A 101 -13.24 -3.97 -7.12
C VAL A 101 -13.98 -5.12 -6.43
N LYS A 102 -15.08 -5.61 -7.00
CA LYS A 102 -15.82 -6.76 -6.45
C LYS A 102 -14.92 -7.98 -6.29
N ARG A 103 -14.03 -8.28 -7.24
CA ARG A 103 -13.06 -9.38 -7.10
C ARG A 103 -12.09 -9.17 -5.95
N ALA A 104 -11.61 -7.94 -5.75
CA ALA A 104 -10.73 -7.62 -4.62
C ALA A 104 -11.46 -7.77 -3.27
N LEU A 105 -12.69 -7.26 -3.17
CA LEU A 105 -13.52 -7.41 -1.97
C LEU A 105 -13.88 -8.87 -1.70
N GLU A 106 -14.22 -9.64 -2.73
CA GLU A 106 -14.51 -11.08 -2.62
C GLU A 106 -13.29 -11.86 -2.13
N ALA A 107 -12.10 -11.55 -2.64
CA ALA A 107 -10.86 -12.17 -2.15
C ALA A 107 -10.63 -11.88 -0.65
N LEU A 108 -10.99 -10.68 -0.18
CA LEU A 108 -10.89 -10.30 1.23
C LEU A 108 -11.99 -10.90 2.12
N LYS A 109 -12.97 -11.64 1.58
CA LYS A 109 -13.92 -12.39 2.42
C LYS A 109 -13.32 -13.67 3.00
N ASP A 110 -12.33 -14.28 2.35
CA ASP A 110 -11.59 -15.41 2.93
C ASP A 110 -10.80 -14.91 4.16
N PRO A 111 -11.08 -15.38 5.39
CA PRO A 111 -10.42 -14.91 6.61
C PRO A 111 -8.90 -15.06 6.59
N LYS A 112 -8.32 -15.88 5.71
CA LYS A 112 -6.87 -16.01 5.54
C LYS A 112 -6.25 -14.92 4.68
N VAL A 113 -7.03 -14.22 3.85
CA VAL A 113 -6.53 -13.15 2.97
C VAL A 113 -6.54 -11.81 3.72
N HIS A 114 -5.36 -11.22 3.91
CA HIS A 114 -5.23 -9.94 4.62
C HIS A 114 -4.82 -8.78 3.71
N MET A 115 -4.37 -9.09 2.50
CA MET A 115 -3.92 -8.13 1.51
C MET A 115 -4.26 -8.65 0.10
N ALA A 116 -4.53 -7.76 -0.84
CA ALA A 116 -4.65 -8.09 -2.25
C ALA A 116 -3.96 -7.04 -3.11
N GLY A 117 -3.31 -7.44 -4.19
CA GLY A 117 -2.58 -6.53 -5.07
C GLY A 117 -2.45 -7.07 -6.50
N PRO A 118 -1.90 -6.29 -7.43
CA PRO A 118 -1.74 -6.72 -8.82
C PRO A 118 -0.80 -7.94 -8.90
N LYS A 119 -1.23 -9.01 -9.58
CA LYS A 119 -0.54 -10.30 -9.62
C LYS A 119 0.93 -10.18 -10.02
N GLU A 120 1.24 -9.41 -11.06
CA GLU A 120 2.61 -9.23 -11.56
C GLU A 120 3.51 -8.42 -10.61
N PHE A 121 2.93 -7.83 -9.57
CA PHE A 121 3.63 -7.01 -8.58
C PHE A 121 3.73 -7.73 -7.22
N ILE A 122 3.22 -8.96 -7.10
CA ILE A 122 3.30 -9.74 -5.86
C ILE A 122 4.42 -10.77 -5.95
N PHE A 123 5.40 -10.59 -5.08
CA PHE A 123 6.55 -11.48 -4.99
C PHE A 123 6.67 -12.07 -3.60
N LEU A 124 6.82 -13.39 -3.54
CA LEU A 124 6.95 -14.15 -2.30
C LEU A 124 8.31 -14.86 -2.29
N GLY A 125 8.99 -14.81 -1.15
CA GLY A 125 10.31 -15.36 -0.95
C GLY A 125 11.45 -14.43 -1.38
N GLY A 126 12.61 -14.61 -0.74
CA GLY A 126 13.76 -13.71 -0.85
C GLY A 126 14.55 -13.75 -2.18
N LYS A 127 14.17 -14.59 -3.14
CA LYS A 127 14.82 -14.72 -4.46
C LYS A 127 13.93 -14.28 -5.62
N ALA A 128 13.00 -13.38 -5.36
CA ALA A 128 12.10 -12.92 -6.40
C ALA A 128 12.83 -11.98 -7.40
N THR A 129 12.72 -12.32 -8.68
CA THR A 129 13.14 -11.51 -9.84
C THR A 129 11.89 -10.97 -10.54
N PHE A 130 12.01 -9.83 -11.21
CA PHE A 130 10.90 -9.29 -11.98
C PHE A 130 10.56 -10.19 -13.17
N SER A 131 9.26 -10.37 -13.43
CA SER A 131 8.79 -10.97 -14.68
C SER A 131 9.07 -10.02 -15.83
N GLN A 132 9.17 -10.54 -17.06
CA GLN A 132 9.30 -9.69 -18.25
C GLN A 132 8.12 -8.71 -18.35
N ALA A 133 6.90 -9.20 -18.10
CA ALA A 133 5.70 -8.36 -18.09
C ALA A 133 5.81 -7.19 -17.09
N MET A 134 6.27 -7.44 -15.86
CA MET A 134 6.53 -6.35 -14.92
C MET A 134 7.62 -5.41 -15.45
N CYS A 135 8.72 -5.95 -15.97
CA CYS A 135 9.80 -5.14 -16.53
C CYS A 135 9.34 -4.21 -17.65
N ASP A 136 8.43 -4.65 -18.51
CA ASP A 136 7.84 -3.83 -19.57
C ASP A 136 6.99 -2.70 -18.96
N ILE A 137 6.20 -3.01 -17.93
CA ILE A 137 5.33 -2.03 -17.23
C ILE A 137 6.14 -0.94 -16.51
N ILE A 138 7.24 -1.32 -15.83
CA ILE A 138 8.07 -0.39 -15.05
C ILE A 138 9.36 0.03 -15.75
N GLN A 139 9.52 -0.32 -17.03
CA GLN A 139 10.64 0.03 -17.89
C GLN A 139 12.01 -0.34 -17.28
N CYS A 140 12.15 -1.60 -16.87
CA CYS A 140 13.41 -2.12 -16.34
C CYS A 140 14.49 -2.21 -17.41
N ARG A 141 15.75 -1.98 -17.00
CA ARG A 141 16.92 -2.29 -17.84
C ARG A 141 17.26 -3.79 -17.86
N THR A 142 16.79 -4.55 -16.87
CA THR A 142 17.04 -6.00 -16.75
C THR A 142 15.97 -6.64 -15.87
N THR A 143 15.65 -7.91 -16.13
CA THR A 143 14.77 -8.75 -15.28
C THR A 143 15.50 -9.31 -14.06
N LYS A 144 16.85 -9.25 -14.04
CA LYS A 144 17.69 -9.75 -12.94
C LYS A 144 17.77 -8.77 -11.76
N VAL A 145 16.65 -8.14 -11.40
CA VAL A 145 16.58 -7.26 -10.23
C VAL A 145 16.35 -8.11 -8.99
N GLN A 146 17.31 -8.06 -8.06
CA GLN A 146 17.14 -8.66 -6.74
C GLN A 146 16.20 -7.78 -5.91
N LEU A 147 15.06 -8.33 -5.49
CA LEU A 147 14.06 -7.59 -4.70
C LEU A 147 14.48 -7.31 -3.24
N PHE A 148 15.37 -8.15 -2.72
CA PHE A 148 15.90 -8.11 -1.36
C PHE A 148 17.43 -8.12 -1.34
N PRO A 149 18.11 -7.08 -1.86
CA PRO A 149 19.55 -6.97 -1.77
C PRO A 149 19.99 -6.78 -0.31
N LYS A 150 21.26 -7.05 -0.01
CA LYS A 150 21.81 -7.01 1.35
C LYS A 150 21.47 -5.72 2.10
N GLN A 151 21.59 -4.55 1.45
CA GLN A 151 21.30 -3.26 2.10
C GLN A 151 19.82 -3.13 2.49
N THR A 152 18.92 -3.69 1.70
CA THR A 152 17.48 -3.71 1.99
C THR A 152 17.16 -4.65 3.13
N VAL A 153 17.77 -5.83 3.19
CA VAL A 153 17.58 -6.76 4.32
C VAL A 153 18.08 -6.12 5.63
N GLN A 154 19.24 -5.46 5.60
CA GLN A 154 19.73 -4.71 6.76
C GLN A 154 18.79 -3.58 7.18
N ALA A 155 18.16 -2.89 6.22
CA ALA A 155 17.15 -1.87 6.53
C ALA A 155 15.88 -2.49 7.10
N MET A 156 15.46 -3.66 6.60
CA MET A 156 14.34 -4.44 7.15
C MET A 156 14.62 -4.87 8.60
N GLU A 157 15.82 -5.36 8.91
CA GLU A 157 16.23 -5.72 10.27
C GLU A 157 16.14 -4.53 11.23
N ARG A 158 16.57 -3.34 10.81
CA ARG A 158 16.44 -2.11 11.61
C ARG A 158 15.00 -1.63 11.77
N ALA A 159 14.19 -1.75 10.72
CA ALA A 159 12.81 -1.29 10.71
C ALA A 159 11.85 -2.25 11.43
N TRP A 160 12.15 -3.55 11.47
CA TRP A 160 11.31 -4.58 12.07
C TRP A 160 10.88 -4.30 13.53
N PRO A 161 11.78 -3.97 14.47
CA PRO A 161 11.36 -3.62 15.83
C PRO A 161 10.56 -2.32 15.89
N LEU A 162 10.72 -1.40 14.92
CA LEU A 162 9.91 -0.18 14.81
C LEU A 162 8.47 -0.47 14.38
N LEU A 163 8.17 -1.68 13.90
CA LEU A 163 6.81 -2.15 13.62
C LEU A 163 6.17 -2.84 14.85
N GLY A 164 6.79 -2.72 16.03
CA GLY A 164 6.31 -3.34 17.27
C GLY A 164 6.52 -4.85 17.33
N GLN A 165 7.44 -5.39 16.52
CA GLN A 165 7.74 -6.81 16.48
C GLN A 165 8.78 -7.18 17.54
N ALA A 166 8.39 -8.05 18.47
CA ALA A 166 9.26 -8.53 19.55
C ALA A 166 10.14 -9.73 19.11
N VAL A 167 9.77 -10.40 18.02
CA VAL A 167 10.52 -11.53 17.47
C VAL A 167 11.51 -11.06 16.40
N PRO A 168 12.59 -11.81 16.11
CA PRO A 168 13.49 -11.49 15.00
C PRO A 168 12.77 -11.43 13.64
N LEU A 169 13.37 -10.69 12.70
CA LEU A 169 12.90 -10.65 11.30
C LEU A 169 12.84 -12.10 10.76
N PRO A 170 11.72 -12.51 10.13
CA PRO A 170 11.58 -13.87 9.64
C PRO A 170 12.62 -14.20 8.55
N PRO A 171 12.94 -15.49 8.32
CA PRO A 171 13.91 -15.87 7.30
C PRO A 171 13.44 -15.47 5.90
N ALA A 172 14.37 -15.20 4.99
CA ALA A 172 14.09 -14.65 3.65
C ALA A 172 13.04 -15.43 2.83
N ARG A 173 12.86 -16.73 3.05
CA ARG A 173 11.78 -17.53 2.43
C ARG A 173 10.36 -17.07 2.78
N ARG A 174 10.22 -16.25 3.83
CA ARG A 174 8.98 -15.64 4.32
C ARG A 174 8.87 -14.16 3.97
N PHE A 175 9.80 -13.60 3.21
CA PHE A 175 9.65 -12.23 2.72
C PHE A 175 8.56 -12.15 1.66
N ALA A 176 7.93 -10.99 1.58
CA ALA A 176 6.97 -10.65 0.55
C ALA A 176 7.10 -9.18 0.17
N ILE A 177 6.66 -8.84 -1.04
CA ILE A 177 6.50 -7.46 -1.48
C ILE A 177 5.29 -7.37 -2.42
N VAL A 178 4.50 -6.32 -2.25
CA VAL A 178 3.53 -5.84 -3.25
C VAL A 178 4.13 -4.58 -3.86
N ALA A 179 4.84 -4.78 -4.97
CA ALA A 179 5.65 -3.75 -5.59
C ALA A 179 4.79 -2.55 -6.00
N GLY A 180 5.33 -1.36 -5.77
CA GLY A 180 4.60 -0.12 -6.02
C GLY A 180 3.63 0.26 -4.92
N SER A 181 3.58 -0.46 -3.79
CA SER A 181 2.93 -0.03 -2.54
C SER A 181 1.49 0.46 -2.74
N CYS A 182 0.74 -0.19 -3.63
CA CYS A 182 -0.68 0.02 -3.86
C CYS A 182 -1.37 -1.34 -3.74
N PHE A 183 -2.37 -1.42 -2.87
CA PHE A 183 -2.99 -2.68 -2.49
C PHE A 183 -4.32 -2.44 -1.81
N TRP A 184 -5.13 -3.50 -1.74
CA TRP A 184 -6.20 -3.65 -0.78
C TRP A 184 -5.67 -4.31 0.48
N LEU A 185 -6.17 -3.89 1.64
CA LEU A 185 -5.93 -4.49 2.95
C LEU A 185 -7.26 -4.81 3.61
N ARG A 186 -7.33 -5.89 4.40
CA ARG A 186 -8.38 -6.00 5.41
C ARG A 186 -8.12 -4.98 6.52
N GLY A 187 -9.13 -4.24 7.00
CA GLY A 187 -8.88 -3.24 8.05
C GLY A 187 -8.31 -3.83 9.34
N HIS A 188 -8.82 -4.98 9.77
CA HIS A 188 -8.25 -5.78 10.88
C HIS A 188 -7.04 -6.64 10.47
N SER A 189 -6.33 -6.32 9.39
CA SER A 189 -5.15 -7.08 8.95
C SER A 189 -4.07 -7.11 10.04
N THR A 190 -3.32 -8.22 10.13
CA THR A 190 -2.16 -8.33 11.03
C THR A 190 -1.11 -7.25 10.78
N ALA A 191 -1.05 -6.70 9.56
CA ALA A 191 -0.17 -5.58 9.23
C ALA A 191 -0.61 -4.23 9.82
N LEU A 192 -1.87 -4.10 10.26
CA LEU A 192 -2.43 -2.90 10.88
C LEU A 192 -2.85 -3.12 12.34
N ALA A 193 -2.78 -4.37 12.83
CA ALA A 193 -3.28 -4.74 14.14
C ALA A 193 -2.33 -4.37 15.30
N GLY A 194 -2.93 -4.09 16.47
CA GLY A 194 -2.26 -4.01 17.76
C GLY A 194 -1.04 -3.09 17.78
N ASN A 195 0.13 -3.68 18.02
CA ASN A 195 1.39 -2.96 18.20
C ASN A 195 1.82 -2.15 16.97
N PHE A 196 1.38 -2.49 15.76
CA PHE A 196 1.79 -1.75 14.57
C PHE A 196 1.35 -0.27 14.65
N THR A 197 0.05 -0.03 14.84
CA THR A 197 -0.52 1.33 14.92
C THR A 197 0.07 2.11 16.09
N ALA A 198 0.24 1.47 17.25
CA ALA A 198 0.86 2.08 18.42
C ALA A 198 2.33 2.49 18.18
N ASN A 199 3.05 1.82 17.27
CA ASN A 199 4.44 2.13 16.94
C ASN A 199 4.61 3.07 15.74
N LEU A 200 3.53 3.43 15.03
CA LEU A 200 3.60 4.32 13.86
C LEU A 200 4.28 5.68 14.14
N PRO A 201 4.07 6.36 15.29
CA PRO A 201 4.76 7.63 15.54
C PRO A 201 6.27 7.46 15.60
N ARG A 202 6.74 6.38 16.24
CA ARG A 202 8.17 6.04 16.31
C ARG A 202 8.72 5.68 14.93
N LEU A 203 7.97 4.89 14.15
CA LEU A 203 8.34 4.52 12.78
C LEU A 203 8.49 5.76 11.89
N LEU A 204 7.49 6.65 11.89
CA LEU A 204 7.51 7.91 11.14
C LEU A 204 8.69 8.80 11.56
N GLY A 205 8.99 8.87 12.86
CA GLY A 205 10.17 9.59 13.37
C GLY A 205 11.51 9.09 12.80
N ASN A 206 11.57 7.84 12.32
CA ASN A 206 12.76 7.23 11.70
C ASN A 206 12.74 7.25 10.16
N MET A 207 11.67 7.74 9.54
CA MET A 207 11.58 7.90 8.08
C MET A 207 12.14 9.25 7.65
N THR A 208 12.72 9.31 6.45
CA THR A 208 13.30 10.56 5.97
C THR A 208 12.24 11.55 5.49
N LEU A 209 12.58 12.84 5.60
CA LEU A 209 11.85 13.92 4.96
C LEU A 209 12.23 13.99 3.47
N ALA A 210 11.20 14.24 2.66
CA ALA A 210 11.20 14.25 1.21
C ALA A 210 11.55 12.90 0.56
N TYR A 211 11.16 12.74 -0.70
CA TYR A 211 11.54 11.58 -1.48
C TYR A 211 13.03 11.65 -1.86
N ARG A 212 13.79 10.61 -1.51
CA ARG A 212 15.20 10.48 -1.90
C ARG A 212 15.38 9.30 -2.86
N PRO A 213 15.99 9.50 -4.05
CA PRO A 213 16.31 8.38 -4.93
C PRO A 213 17.44 7.52 -4.31
N ARG A 214 17.53 6.25 -4.73
CA ARG A 214 18.55 5.28 -4.26
C ARG A 214 18.53 5.03 -2.75
N SER A 215 17.32 4.99 -2.20
CA SER A 215 16.99 4.84 -0.78
C SER A 215 16.88 3.39 -0.31
N ALA A 216 17.50 2.42 -0.99
CA ALA A 216 17.36 0.99 -0.66
C ALA A 216 17.79 0.61 0.77
N HIS A 217 18.57 1.49 1.43
CA HIS A 217 19.05 1.38 2.81
C HIS A 217 18.16 2.13 3.83
N GLN A 218 17.14 2.87 3.38
CA GLN A 218 16.27 3.67 4.22
C GLN A 218 15.08 2.88 4.76
N ILE A 219 14.51 3.35 5.86
CA ILE A 219 13.43 2.67 6.59
C ILE A 219 12.16 2.60 5.73
N GLU A 220 11.81 3.68 5.04
CA GLU A 220 10.64 3.73 4.17
C GLU A 220 10.60 2.63 3.12
N HIS A 221 11.71 2.39 2.43
CA HIS A 221 11.83 1.35 1.41
C HIS A 221 11.81 -0.06 2.03
N ALA A 222 12.31 -0.20 3.26
CA ALA A 222 12.20 -1.43 4.01
C ALA A 222 10.74 -1.73 4.39
N VAL A 223 9.99 -0.72 4.82
CA VAL A 223 8.59 -0.91 5.26
C VAL A 223 7.68 -1.34 4.12
N GLU A 224 7.93 -0.90 2.88
CA GLU A 224 7.24 -1.41 1.68
C GLU A 224 7.32 -2.93 1.53
N ARG A 225 8.41 -3.53 2.03
CA ARG A 225 8.62 -4.98 2.07
C ARG A 225 8.11 -5.60 3.35
N LEU A 226 8.24 -4.89 4.48
CA LEU A 226 7.83 -5.42 5.76
C LEU A 226 6.32 -5.54 5.91
N LEU A 227 5.53 -4.62 5.35
CA LEU A 227 4.06 -4.71 5.42
C LEU A 227 3.52 -6.03 4.80
N PRO A 228 3.85 -6.38 3.54
CA PRO A 228 3.47 -7.68 2.99
C PRO A 228 4.15 -8.85 3.71
N THR A 229 5.39 -8.68 4.16
CA THR A 229 6.12 -9.71 4.92
C THR A 229 5.43 -10.02 6.25
N LEU A 230 4.86 -9.04 6.96
CA LEU A 230 4.08 -9.25 8.18
C LEU A 230 2.87 -10.14 7.91
N VAL A 231 2.13 -9.86 6.83
CA VAL A 231 1.01 -10.70 6.39
C VAL A 231 1.49 -12.12 6.08
N TYR A 232 2.50 -12.27 5.24
CA TYR A 232 2.92 -13.59 4.74
C TYR A 232 3.62 -14.44 5.79
N SER A 233 4.42 -13.83 6.66
CA SER A 233 5.15 -14.54 7.72
C SER A 233 4.24 -14.99 8.88
N SER A 234 3.12 -14.29 9.13
CA SER A 234 2.11 -14.67 10.11
C SER A 234 1.14 -15.76 9.62
N GLY A 235 1.33 -16.26 8.39
CA GLY A 235 0.45 -17.27 7.79
C GLY A 235 -0.74 -16.69 7.00
N GLY A 236 -0.85 -15.36 6.94
CA GLY A 236 -1.80 -14.67 6.09
C GLY A 236 -1.47 -14.78 4.60
N LEU A 237 -2.49 -14.68 3.78
CA LEU A 237 -2.42 -14.73 2.32
C LEU A 237 -2.46 -13.33 1.72
N ILE A 238 -1.72 -13.18 0.61
CA ILE A 238 -1.76 -12.01 -0.26
C ILE A 238 -2.40 -12.45 -1.58
N ALA A 239 -3.65 -12.03 -1.81
CA ALA A 239 -4.38 -12.37 -3.01
C ALA A 239 -3.80 -11.66 -4.24
N ARG A 240 -3.69 -12.41 -5.35
CA ARG A 240 -3.16 -11.94 -6.63
C ARG A 240 -4.32 -11.56 -7.54
N LEU A 241 -4.49 -10.26 -7.75
CA LEU A 241 -5.55 -9.70 -8.59
C LEU A 241 -5.09 -9.61 -10.04
N SER A 242 -5.99 -9.94 -10.95
CA SER A 242 -5.88 -9.66 -12.38
C SER A 242 -7.14 -8.93 -12.85
N ALA A 243 -6.94 -7.92 -13.71
CA ALA A 243 -8.01 -7.24 -14.43
C ALA A 243 -8.80 -8.21 -15.32
#